data_AF-A0AA41E4K4-F1
#
_entry.id   AF-A0AA41E4K4-F1
#
_cell.length_a   1.000
_cell.length_b   1.000
_cell.length_c   1.000
_cell.angle_alpha   90.00
_cell.angle_beta   90.00
_cell.angle_gamma   90.00
#
_symmetry.space_group_name_H-M   'P 1'
#
loop_
_entity.id
_entity.type
_entity.pdbx_description
1 polymer ?
#
loop_
_entity_poly.entity_id
_entity_poly.type
_entity_poly.pdbx_seq_one_letter_code
_entity_poly.pdbx_strand_id
1 'polypeptide(L)'
;MRTDELAGTALDYWCARALCADDEDTLCFTAVDPKVILTGACDALRRLDAHFAPSASWADAGAVLDRVADLRIARRGDGVECDASFVDGPSTCAACAPDVRTAVLRAFVRARFGDEVDTPPSFAHRIEHGAAVRYDPGVPIPEADDDSATGDSSDIRSIPRM
;
A
#
# COMPACT_ATOMS: atom_id res chain seq x y z
N MET A 1 -1.30 -18.96 -2.39
CA MET A 1 -1.52 -18.42 -3.75
C MET A 1 -0.19 -18.29 -4.43
N ARG A 2 -0.07 -18.71 -5.70
CA ARG A 2 1.19 -18.56 -6.44
C ARG A 2 1.40 -17.11 -6.87
N THR A 3 2.63 -16.59 -6.73
CA THR A 3 2.91 -15.18 -7.05
C THR A 3 2.82 -14.86 -8.54
N ASP A 4 3.07 -15.83 -9.41
CA ASP A 4 2.89 -15.74 -10.86
C ASP A 4 1.42 -15.71 -11.31
N GLU A 5 0.48 -16.08 -10.44
CA GLU A 5 -0.97 -16.04 -10.70
C GLU A 5 -1.63 -14.78 -10.13
N LEU A 6 -0.96 -14.01 -9.27
CA LEU A 6 -1.53 -12.82 -8.63
C LEU A 6 -2.02 -11.80 -9.66
N ALA A 7 -3.24 -11.29 -9.46
CA ALA A 7 -3.83 -10.27 -10.32
C ALA A 7 -4.81 -9.39 -9.52
N GLY A 8 -5.12 -8.22 -10.07
CA GLY A 8 -6.08 -7.27 -9.50
C GLY A 8 -5.80 -6.94 -8.02
N THR A 9 -6.86 -6.90 -7.23
CA THR A 9 -6.84 -6.54 -5.80
C THR A 9 -5.86 -7.39 -4.98
N ALA A 10 -5.70 -8.68 -5.29
CA ALA A 10 -4.74 -9.53 -4.56
C ALA A 10 -3.29 -9.13 -4.86
N LEU A 11 -2.98 -8.79 -6.12
CA LEU A 11 -1.66 -8.27 -6.48
C LEU A 11 -1.43 -6.90 -5.83
N ASP A 12 -2.42 -6.01 -5.87
CA ASP A 12 -2.35 -4.68 -5.28
C ASP A 12 -2.07 -4.72 -3.77
N TYR A 13 -2.77 -5.62 -3.05
CA TYR A 13 -2.56 -5.86 -1.63
C TYR A 13 -1.12 -6.28 -1.33
N TRP A 14 -0.60 -7.27 -2.07
CA TRP A 14 0.75 -7.78 -1.85
C TRP A 14 1.84 -6.79 -2.27
N CYS A 15 1.59 -5.92 -3.24
CA CYS A 15 2.49 -4.81 -3.54
C CYS A 15 2.58 -3.82 -2.36
N ALA A 16 1.46 -3.46 -1.74
CA ALA A 16 1.48 -2.60 -0.56
C ALA A 16 2.24 -3.25 0.60
N ARG A 17 1.98 -4.54 0.87
CA ARG A 17 2.72 -5.33 1.87
C ARG A 17 4.22 -5.34 1.59
N ALA A 18 4.63 -5.51 0.34
CA ALA A 18 6.04 -5.55 -0.04
C ALA A 18 6.72 -4.18 0.13
N LEU A 19 6.04 -3.08 -0.22
CA LEU A 19 6.56 -1.72 -0.08
C LEU A 19 6.82 -1.34 1.38
N CYS A 20 5.97 -1.77 2.31
CA CYS A 20 6.11 -1.46 3.74
C CYS A 20 6.80 -2.58 4.54
N ALA A 21 7.45 -3.53 3.86
CA ALA A 21 7.86 -4.75 4.53
C ALA A 21 9.04 -4.58 5.50
N ASP A 22 9.82 -3.50 5.38
CA ASP A 22 10.94 -3.18 6.27
C ASP A 22 10.57 -2.10 7.32
N ASP A 23 9.36 -1.54 7.25
CA ASP A 23 8.88 -0.48 8.13
C ASP A 23 7.72 -0.99 9.01
N GLU A 24 8.05 -1.39 10.23
CA GLU A 24 7.08 -1.92 11.20
C GLU A 24 5.96 -0.92 11.52
N ASP A 25 4.73 -1.43 11.69
CA ASP A 25 3.56 -0.67 12.14
C ASP A 25 3.16 0.55 11.28
N THR A 26 3.69 0.63 10.05
CA THR A 26 3.42 1.74 9.12
C THR A 26 2.29 1.49 8.12
N LEU A 27 1.74 0.28 8.08
CA LEU A 27 0.74 -0.13 7.09
C LEU A 27 -0.58 -0.57 7.74
N CYS A 28 -1.66 0.10 7.36
CA CYS A 28 -3.02 -0.22 7.75
C CYS A 28 -3.93 -0.28 6.52
N PHE A 29 -4.68 -1.37 6.39
CA PHE A 29 -5.73 -1.54 5.38
C PHE A 29 -7.08 -1.24 6.00
N THR A 30 -7.75 -0.20 5.50
CA THR A 30 -9.12 0.16 5.90
C THR A 30 -10.17 -0.58 5.08
N ALA A 31 -9.82 -0.97 3.84
CA ALA A 31 -10.58 -1.91 3.03
C ALA A 31 -9.65 -2.73 2.12
N VAL A 32 -10.02 -3.97 1.81
CA VAL A 32 -9.24 -4.85 0.92
C VAL A 32 -10.05 -5.25 -0.31
N ASP A 33 -11.30 -5.67 -0.15
CA ASP A 33 -12.19 -6.08 -1.25
C ASP A 33 -13.44 -5.18 -1.26
N PRO A 34 -13.88 -4.65 -2.42
CA PRO A 34 -13.38 -4.83 -3.78
C PRO A 34 -12.12 -4.01 -4.14
N LYS A 35 -11.70 -3.12 -3.25
CA LYS A 35 -10.63 -2.14 -3.49
C LYS A 35 -9.70 -2.08 -2.30
N VAL A 36 -8.40 -2.04 -2.56
CA VAL A 36 -7.39 -1.83 -1.53
C VAL A 36 -7.37 -0.35 -1.15
N ILE A 37 -7.88 -0.04 0.04
CA ILE A 37 -7.79 1.28 0.66
C ILE A 37 -6.89 1.13 1.87
N LEU A 38 -5.85 1.97 1.94
CA LEU A 38 -4.83 1.86 2.95
C LEU A 38 -4.31 3.21 3.43
N THR A 39 -3.75 3.19 4.62
CA THR A 39 -2.82 4.19 5.13
C THR A 39 -1.44 3.56 5.19
N GLY A 40 -0.48 4.17 4.48
CA GLY A 40 0.93 3.82 4.47
C GLY A 40 1.74 5.02 4.94
N ALA A 41 2.63 4.81 5.90
CA ALA A 41 3.42 5.87 6.53
C ALA A 41 4.92 5.59 6.47
N CYS A 42 5.39 4.94 5.40
CA CYS A 42 6.82 4.70 5.16
C CYS A 42 7.34 5.44 3.92
N ASP A 43 8.65 5.45 3.72
CA ASP A 43 9.26 6.16 2.60
C ASP A 43 8.85 5.60 1.23
N ALA A 44 8.66 4.28 1.13
CA ALA A 44 8.26 3.62 -0.10
C ALA A 44 6.75 3.77 -0.41
N LEU A 45 5.92 4.09 0.58
CA LEU A 45 4.47 4.22 0.41
C LEU A 45 3.88 5.21 1.43
N ARG A 46 3.66 6.45 0.97
CA ARG A 46 2.99 7.51 1.75
C ARG A 46 1.57 7.73 1.25
N ARG A 47 0.59 7.23 1.99
CA ARG A 47 -0.86 7.36 1.68
C ARG A 47 -1.66 7.50 2.97
N LEU A 48 -2.74 8.26 2.91
CA LEU A 48 -3.69 8.40 4.01
C LEU A 48 -5.08 8.01 3.52
N ASP A 49 -5.57 6.87 4.00
CA ASP A 49 -6.87 6.29 3.66
C ASP A 49 -7.22 6.39 2.16
N ALA A 50 -6.27 6.00 1.32
CA ALA A 50 -6.37 6.18 -0.13
C ALA A 50 -6.41 4.84 -0.85
N HIS A 51 -7.16 4.82 -1.96
CA HIS A 51 -7.12 3.70 -2.89
C HIS A 51 -5.72 3.49 -3.45
N PHE A 52 -5.28 2.24 -3.53
CA PHE A 52 -4.00 1.85 -4.11
C PHE A 52 -4.21 0.68 -5.07
N ALA A 53 -4.06 0.93 -6.37
CA ALA A 53 -4.27 -0.08 -7.41
C ALA A 53 -3.13 -0.10 -8.44
N PRO A 54 -1.90 -0.46 -8.05
CA PRO A 54 -0.75 -0.49 -8.95
C PRO A 54 -0.96 -1.41 -10.16
N SER A 55 -1.75 -2.48 -10.05
CA SER A 55 -2.08 -3.36 -11.19
C SER A 55 -2.94 -2.66 -12.26
N ALA A 56 -3.68 -1.61 -11.90
CA ALA A 56 -4.57 -0.86 -12.79
C ALA A 56 -4.07 0.57 -13.11
N SER A 57 -3.21 1.15 -12.26
CA SER A 57 -2.77 2.55 -12.33
C SER A 57 -1.25 2.66 -12.36
N TRP A 58 -0.71 3.31 -13.39
CA TRP A 58 0.73 3.62 -13.45
C TRP A 58 1.16 4.62 -12.38
N ALA A 59 0.29 5.53 -11.97
CA ALA A 59 0.59 6.48 -10.88
C ALA A 59 0.81 5.74 -9.55
N ASP A 60 0.06 4.66 -9.31
CA ASP A 60 0.24 3.82 -8.13
C ASP A 60 1.42 2.86 -8.30
N ALA A 61 1.61 2.29 -9.50
CA ALA A 61 2.74 1.42 -9.81
C ALA A 61 4.10 2.13 -9.72
N GLY A 62 4.12 3.47 -9.85
CA GLY A 62 5.33 4.29 -9.68
C GLY A 62 6.07 3.98 -8.38
N ALA A 63 5.33 3.76 -7.27
CA ALA A 63 5.93 3.42 -5.99
C ALA A 63 6.78 2.13 -6.03
N VAL A 64 6.39 1.15 -6.85
CA VAL A 64 7.17 -0.09 -7.06
C VAL A 64 8.32 0.15 -8.05
N LEU A 65 8.08 0.95 -9.10
CA LEU A 65 9.12 1.29 -10.08
C LEU A 65 10.29 2.05 -9.46
N ASP A 66 10.02 2.93 -8.49
CA ASP A 66 11.05 3.65 -7.73
C ASP A 66 11.93 2.71 -6.87
N ARG A 67 11.55 1.44 -6.73
CA ARG A 67 12.36 0.40 -6.07
C ARG A 67 13.23 -0.41 -7.01
N VAL A 68 13.03 -0.30 -8.32
CA VAL A 68 13.73 -1.09 -9.32
C VAL A 68 15.19 -0.62 -9.43
N ALA A 69 16.13 -1.55 -9.24
CA ALA A 69 17.56 -1.33 -9.41
C ALA A 69 18.03 -1.69 -10.83
N ASP A 70 17.55 -2.81 -11.35
CA ASP A 70 17.78 -3.27 -12.73
C ASP A 70 16.54 -3.97 -13.26
N LEU A 71 16.26 -3.82 -14.55
CA LEU A 71 15.05 -4.33 -15.20
C LEU A 71 15.34 -4.77 -16.62
N ARG A 72 15.04 -6.04 -16.90
CA ARG A 72 15.08 -6.62 -18.23
C ARG A 72 13.70 -7.12 -18.59
N ILE A 73 13.23 -6.70 -19.77
CA ILE A 73 11.92 -7.06 -20.29
C ILE A 73 12.11 -7.73 -21.64
N ALA A 74 11.49 -8.89 -21.81
CA ALA A 74 11.37 -9.57 -23.08
C ALA A 74 9.89 -9.82 -23.40
N ARG A 75 9.50 -9.61 -24.66
CA ARG A 75 8.18 -10.06 -25.12
C ARG A 75 8.29 -11.49 -25.64
N ARG A 76 7.40 -12.36 -25.18
CA ARG A 76 7.33 -13.76 -25.61
C ARG A 76 5.89 -14.14 -25.91
N GLY A 77 5.60 -14.36 -27.19
CA GLY A 77 4.23 -14.61 -27.64
C GLY A 77 3.33 -13.41 -27.34
N ASP A 78 2.22 -13.67 -26.64
CA ASP A 78 1.25 -12.68 -26.16
C ASP A 78 1.58 -12.13 -24.76
N GLY A 79 2.65 -12.62 -24.12
CA GLY A 79 3.05 -12.22 -22.78
C GLY A 79 4.35 -11.42 -22.70
N VAL A 80 4.66 -11.03 -21.47
CA VAL A 80 5.88 -10.34 -21.07
C VAL A 80 6.61 -11.18 -20.04
N GLU A 81 7.90 -11.44 -20.29
CA GLU A 81 8.84 -11.95 -19.31
C GLU A 81 9.62 -10.75 -18.73
N CYS A 82 9.71 -10.69 -17.41
CA CYS A 82 10.37 -9.63 -16.66
C CYS A 82 11.36 -10.25 -15.70
N ASP A 83 12.62 -9.84 -15.78
CA ASP A 83 13.64 -10.07 -14.77
C ASP A 83 13.97 -8.72 -14.10
N ALA A 84 13.70 -8.61 -12.80
CA ALA A 84 13.91 -7.37 -12.06
C ALA A 84 14.71 -7.61 -10.78
N SER A 85 15.61 -6.69 -10.47
CA SER A 85 16.20 -6.56 -9.13
C SER A 85 15.72 -5.26 -8.49
N PHE A 86 15.64 -5.26 -7.17
CA PHE A 86 15.14 -4.13 -6.40
C PHE A 86 16.21 -3.71 -5.38
N VAL A 87 16.30 -2.43 -5.07
CA VAL A 87 17.46 -1.91 -4.31
C VAL A 87 17.57 -2.49 -2.89
N ASP A 88 16.48 -3.03 -2.32
CA ASP A 88 16.47 -3.71 -1.01
C ASP A 88 16.23 -5.24 -1.14
N GLY A 89 16.23 -5.76 -2.36
CA GLY A 89 15.87 -7.15 -2.67
C GLY A 89 17.07 -8.11 -2.67
N PRO A 90 16.90 -9.37 -2.24
CA PRO A 90 18.02 -10.31 -2.09
C PRO A 90 18.59 -10.84 -3.43
N SER A 91 17.85 -10.74 -4.54
CA SER A 91 18.30 -11.19 -5.88
C SER A 91 17.34 -10.78 -7.01
N THR A 92 17.80 -10.89 -8.26
CA THR A 92 16.96 -10.73 -9.46
C THR A 92 15.85 -11.78 -9.48
N CYS A 93 14.61 -11.36 -9.64
CA CYS A 93 13.44 -12.23 -9.70
C CYS A 93 12.74 -12.13 -11.05
N ALA A 94 12.39 -13.29 -11.58
CA ALA A 94 11.67 -13.43 -12.84
C ALA A 94 10.16 -13.53 -12.60
N ALA A 95 9.36 -12.88 -13.44
CA ALA A 95 7.91 -13.07 -13.50
C ALA A 95 7.38 -12.92 -14.92
N CYS A 96 6.26 -13.60 -15.19
CA CYS A 96 5.55 -13.53 -16.46
C CYS A 96 4.15 -12.94 -16.25
N ALA A 97 3.69 -12.12 -17.18
CA ALA A 97 2.32 -11.62 -17.19
C ALA A 97 1.86 -11.16 -18.59
N PRO A 98 0.56 -10.91 -18.81
CA PRO A 98 0.05 -10.37 -20.08
C PRO A 98 0.60 -8.98 -20.43
N ASP A 99 1.02 -8.20 -19.43
CA ASP A 99 1.55 -6.85 -19.61
C ASP A 99 2.74 -6.56 -18.69
N VAL A 100 3.52 -5.54 -19.05
CA VAL A 100 4.76 -5.16 -18.35
C VAL A 100 4.49 -4.77 -16.90
N ARG A 101 3.40 -4.04 -16.62
CA ARG A 101 3.11 -3.56 -15.27
C ARG A 101 2.87 -4.75 -14.35
N THR A 102 1.98 -5.64 -14.76
CA THR A 102 1.68 -6.86 -13.99
C THR A 102 2.93 -7.73 -13.81
N ALA A 103 3.78 -7.87 -14.83
CA ALA A 103 5.01 -8.66 -14.74
C ALA A 103 5.98 -8.08 -13.70
N VAL A 104 6.21 -6.77 -13.71
CA VAL A 104 7.09 -6.09 -12.74
C VAL A 104 6.53 -6.21 -11.31
N LEU A 105 5.22 -5.99 -11.13
CA LEU A 105 4.58 -6.10 -9.82
C LEU A 105 4.68 -7.52 -9.24
N ARG A 106 4.48 -8.55 -10.07
CA ARG A 106 4.66 -9.95 -9.66
C ARG A 106 6.12 -10.25 -9.30
N ALA A 107 7.08 -9.77 -10.09
CA ALA A 107 8.50 -9.92 -9.77
C ALA A 107 8.86 -9.25 -8.44
N PHE A 108 8.27 -8.09 -8.15
CA PHE A 108 8.45 -7.38 -6.88
C PHE A 108 7.91 -8.16 -5.68
N VAL A 109 6.67 -8.64 -5.77
CA VAL A 109 6.07 -9.48 -4.71
C VAL A 109 6.90 -10.75 -4.51
N ARG A 110 7.33 -11.39 -5.61
CA ARG A 110 8.17 -12.59 -5.57
C ARG A 110 9.52 -12.33 -4.93
N ALA A 111 10.16 -11.20 -5.22
CA ALA A 111 11.44 -10.83 -4.62
C ALA A 111 11.36 -10.68 -3.10
N ARG A 112 10.19 -10.29 -2.57
CA ARG A 112 10.01 -10.08 -1.13
C ARG A 112 9.47 -11.29 -0.38
N PHE A 113 8.55 -12.04 -0.98
CA PHE A 113 7.83 -13.12 -0.29
C PHE A 113 8.06 -14.52 -0.88
N GLY A 114 8.77 -14.63 -2.01
CA GLY A 114 9.02 -15.91 -2.69
C GLY A 114 7.88 -16.32 -3.62
N ASP A 115 7.75 -17.62 -3.86
CA ASP A 115 6.86 -18.16 -4.91
C ASP A 115 5.40 -18.27 -4.48
N GLU A 116 5.12 -18.20 -3.18
CA GLU A 116 3.79 -18.36 -2.61
C GLU A 116 3.51 -17.31 -1.54
N VAL A 117 2.27 -16.83 -1.52
CA VAL A 117 1.74 -15.89 -0.52
C VAL A 117 0.35 -16.33 -0.07
N ASP A 118 -0.08 -15.90 1.10
CA ASP A 118 -1.42 -16.20 1.61
C ASP A 118 -2.52 -15.44 0.86
N THR A 119 -3.77 -15.86 1.10
CA THR A 119 -4.94 -15.10 0.62
C THR A 119 -5.08 -13.82 1.46
N PRO A 120 -5.24 -12.63 0.82
CA PRO A 120 -5.46 -11.40 1.57
C PRO A 120 -6.67 -11.50 2.51
N PRO A 121 -6.58 -11.00 3.76
CA PRO A 121 -7.73 -10.92 4.64
C PRO A 121 -8.83 -10.04 4.02
N SER A 122 -10.09 -10.44 4.15
CA SER A 122 -11.25 -9.69 3.62
C SER A 122 -11.73 -8.55 4.53
N PHE A 123 -11.02 -8.27 5.62
CA PHE A 123 -11.41 -7.30 6.65
C PHE A 123 -10.32 -6.24 6.87
N ALA A 124 -10.69 -5.11 7.47
CA ALA A 124 -9.75 -4.05 7.83
C ALA A 124 -8.73 -4.53 8.86
N HIS A 125 -7.45 -4.29 8.60
CA HIS A 125 -6.36 -4.79 9.44
C HIS A 125 -5.10 -3.96 9.31
N ARG A 126 -4.31 -3.95 10.38
CA ARG A 126 -2.96 -3.41 10.44
C ARG A 126 -1.95 -4.53 10.25
N ILE A 127 -0.77 -4.19 9.76
CA ILE A 127 0.38 -5.10 9.78
C ILE A 127 1.23 -4.79 11.00
N GLU A 128 1.33 -5.76 11.91
CA GLU A 128 2.16 -5.69 13.11
C GLU A 128 3.16 -6.84 13.06
N HIS A 129 4.46 -6.54 13.12
CA HIS A 129 5.53 -7.55 13.02
C HIS A 129 5.35 -8.54 11.85
N GLY A 130 4.87 -8.03 10.70
CA GLY A 130 4.59 -8.82 9.50
C GLY A 130 3.28 -9.62 9.51
N ALA A 131 2.53 -9.63 10.62
CA ALA A 131 1.26 -10.32 10.75
C ALA A 131 0.07 -9.37 10.57
N ALA A 132 -1.04 -9.87 10.01
CA ALA A 132 -2.27 -9.11 9.91
C ALA A 132 -3.04 -9.17 11.24
N VAL A 133 -3.21 -8.01 11.88
CA VAL A 133 -3.96 -7.83 13.12
C VAL A 133 -5.21 -7.01 12.83
N ARG A 134 -6.38 -7.50 13.28
CA ARG A 134 -7.66 -6.84 13.01
C ARG A 134 -7.62 -5.39 13.51
N TYR A 135 -7.97 -4.47 12.62
CA TYR A 135 -8.00 -3.05 12.93
C TYR A 135 -9.47 -2.64 13.07
N ASP A 136 -9.84 -2.25 14.28
CA ASP A 136 -11.11 -1.58 14.56
C ASP A 136 -10.78 -0.09 14.77
N PRO A 137 -11.09 0.81 13.82
CA PRO A 137 -10.78 2.23 13.94
C PRO A 137 -11.49 2.91 15.13
N GLY A 138 -12.35 2.19 15.85
CA GLY A 138 -13.22 2.76 16.87
C GLY A 138 -14.42 3.45 16.22
N VAL A 139 -15.44 3.72 17.03
CA VAL A 139 -16.61 4.50 16.59
C VAL A 139 -16.12 5.93 16.28
N PRO A 140 -16.53 6.54 15.15
CA PRO A 140 -16.27 7.95 14.91
C PRO A 140 -16.63 8.77 16.16
N ILE A 141 -15.77 9.73 16.52
CA ILE A 141 -16.14 10.69 17.57
C ILE A 141 -17.48 11.28 17.13
N PRO A 142 -18.53 11.22 17.97
CA PRO A 142 -19.81 11.85 17.65
C PRO A 142 -19.51 13.28 17.19
N GLU A 143 -20.04 13.66 16.04
CA GLU A 143 -20.07 15.09 15.68
C GLU A 143 -20.67 15.78 16.89
N ALA A 144 -19.89 16.63 17.56
CA ALA A 144 -20.40 17.40 18.67
C ALA A 144 -21.67 18.05 18.15
N ASP A 145 -22.80 17.82 18.85
CA ASP A 145 -23.98 18.65 18.67
C ASP A 145 -23.47 20.08 18.60
N ASP A 146 -23.92 20.82 17.60
CA ASP A 146 -23.56 22.21 17.35
C ASP A 146 -24.12 23.04 18.52
N ASP A 147 -23.55 22.84 19.71
CA ASP A 147 -23.74 23.62 20.89
C ASP A 147 -22.94 24.87 20.56
N SER A 148 -23.59 25.74 19.80
CA SER A 148 -23.10 27.03 19.41
C SER A 148 -22.58 27.67 20.68
N ALA A 149 -21.26 27.70 20.85
CA ALA A 149 -20.65 28.39 21.96
C ALA A 149 -21.05 29.86 21.76
N THR A 150 -22.09 30.31 22.46
CA THR A 150 -22.40 31.73 22.64
C THR A 150 -21.33 32.32 23.55
N GLY A 151 -20.09 32.32 23.08
CA GLY A 151 -19.01 33.10 23.63
C GLY A 151 -19.16 34.51 23.09
N ASP A 152 -19.60 35.43 23.94
CA ASP A 152 -19.58 36.85 23.64
C ASP A 152 -18.14 37.26 23.32
N SER A 153 -17.90 37.68 22.08
CA SER A 153 -16.57 38.05 21.54
C SER A 153 -15.94 39.27 22.25
N SER A 154 -16.59 39.85 23.26
CA SER A 154 -16.20 41.10 23.91
C SER A 154 -15.33 40.93 25.18
N ASP A 155 -15.00 39.71 25.60
CA ASP A 155 -14.24 39.47 26.85
C ASP A 155 -12.70 39.49 26.73
N ILE A 156 -12.14 39.71 25.54
CA ILE A 156 -10.67 39.88 25.40
C ILE A 156 -10.28 41.32 25.78
N ARG A 157 -10.17 41.58 27.09
CA ARG A 157 -9.51 42.80 27.60
C ARG A 157 -8.01 42.58 27.67
N SER A 158 -7.29 42.97 26.61
CA SER A 158 -5.83 43.11 26.68
C SER A 158 -5.48 44.23 27.67
N ILE A 159 -4.82 43.88 28.78
CA ILE A 159 -4.33 44.87 29.75
C ILE A 159 -3.01 45.45 29.19
N PRO A 160 -2.91 46.77 28.94
CA PRO A 160 -1.65 47.36 28.48
C PRO A 160 -0.62 47.26 29.60
N ARG A 161 0.55 46.70 29.30
CA ARG A 161 1.71 46.78 30.19
C ARG A 161 2.35 48.15 30.03
N MET A 162 2.49 48.87 31.15
CA MET A 162 3.20 50.14 31.28
C MET A 162 4.69 49.88 31.49
#